data_AF-A0A1B8GR16-F1
#
_entry.id   AF-A0A1B8GR16-F1
#
_cell.length_a   1.000
_cell.length_b   1.000
_cell.length_c   1.000
_cell.angle_alpha   90.00
_cell.angle_beta   90.00
_cell.angle_gamma   90.00
#
_symmetry.space_group_name_H-M   'P 1'
#
loop_
_entity.id
_entity.type
_entity.pdbx_description
1 polymer ?
#
loop_
_entity_poly.entity_id
_entity_poly.type
_entity_poly.pdbx_seq_one_letter_code
_entity_poly.pdbx_strand_id
1 'polypeptide(L)'
;MTKPTPRPDDGYSLYVSDPTPSFPLERIRKQDEEIQIPPTSPTPRRSRPDLTLKILSIRLAILIGCAITGGSTYALARDVQRSIETSRGAMNSRDYKHWMHIARTTVYDACYHGCRNCNNPNYAYDACARTAEVNVTGVICDGNVMWNWKDRYPAACLKAVGEICKKDMFRSARRDHLKKFAYIVLTVLADVVFGFLTYGIFWCWIGQYRKHRAVKARQRSAVWPRENGYGYDQPPPPPSTMWESGTEKTPTPSKTGVAPPLKASKKTTGRRSLSWGQLSIAALATLPGKTAAYPCTGYDDVANQYFVDANQSTFGVVSGWMSNCYKYRRRSGKHWPTHTRRNVAPLDYVNEILPSVVGCGFELVEAVEGDTNLRIANPLIEKEWRVMIRVNGYNLTSSTETDQSIQCLHDISKSK
;
A
#
# COMPACT_ATOMS: atom_id res chain seq x y z
N MET A 1 44.39 14.79 -29.92
CA MET A 1 43.43 15.66 -30.62
C MET A 1 42.97 16.75 -29.65
N THR A 2 43.58 17.91 -29.82
CA THR A 2 43.45 19.14 -29.04
C THR A 2 42.32 20.00 -29.62
N LYS A 3 41.54 20.68 -28.76
CA LYS A 3 40.71 21.82 -29.17
C LYS A 3 40.91 22.98 -28.20
N PRO A 4 41.26 24.19 -28.68
CA PRO A 4 41.83 25.25 -27.86
C PRO A 4 40.80 26.21 -27.26
N THR A 5 41.18 26.78 -26.13
CA THR A 5 40.59 27.95 -25.46
C THR A 5 41.03 29.24 -26.17
N PRO A 6 40.16 30.25 -26.36
CA PRO A 6 40.61 31.60 -26.72
C PRO A 6 40.89 32.43 -25.47
N ARG A 7 42.04 33.11 -25.48
CA ARG A 7 42.40 34.22 -24.59
C ARG A 7 41.95 35.57 -25.19
N PRO A 8 41.89 36.62 -24.35
CA PRO A 8 41.43 37.96 -24.71
C PRO A 8 42.58 38.81 -25.27
N ASP A 9 42.27 39.76 -26.15
CA ASP A 9 43.16 40.89 -26.43
C ASP A 9 42.37 42.17 -26.77
N ASP A 10 42.91 43.23 -26.17
CA ASP A 10 42.75 44.67 -26.25
C ASP A 10 42.46 45.33 -27.61
N GLY A 11 41.97 46.57 -27.55
CA GLY A 11 42.06 47.51 -28.67
C GLY A 11 41.21 48.76 -28.53
N TYR A 12 41.72 49.77 -27.81
CA TYR A 12 41.33 51.17 -28.02
C TYR A 12 41.73 51.62 -29.42
N SER A 13 40.88 52.35 -30.17
CA SER A 13 41.33 53.52 -30.94
C SER A 13 40.23 54.28 -31.71
N LEU A 14 40.47 55.60 -31.76
CA LEU A 14 40.26 56.55 -32.86
C LEU A 14 38.87 57.17 -33.11
N TYR A 15 38.80 58.42 -32.63
CA TYR A 15 38.22 59.60 -33.29
C TYR A 15 37.87 59.42 -34.78
N VAL A 16 36.60 59.65 -35.08
CA VAL A 16 36.14 60.14 -36.38
C VAL A 16 35.33 61.40 -36.12
N SER A 17 35.89 62.52 -36.54
CA SER A 17 35.22 63.83 -36.64
C SER A 17 34.35 63.83 -37.90
N ASP A 18 33.08 64.23 -37.77
CA ASP A 18 32.20 64.70 -38.86
C ASP A 18 30.81 65.10 -38.28
N PRO A 19 29.97 65.86 -38.99
CA PRO A 19 29.99 67.31 -39.08
C PRO A 19 28.84 67.95 -38.26
N THR A 20 28.92 69.27 -38.12
CA THR A 20 27.95 70.18 -37.49
C THR A 20 26.48 69.78 -37.66
N PRO A 21 25.69 69.64 -36.58
CA PRO A 21 24.27 69.33 -36.67
C PRO A 21 23.50 70.53 -37.22
N SER A 22 22.84 70.37 -38.35
CA SER A 22 21.81 71.30 -38.80
C SER A 22 20.62 71.23 -37.85
N PHE A 23 20.27 72.39 -37.28
CA PHE A 23 19.09 72.53 -36.44
C PHE A 23 17.82 72.19 -37.24
N PRO A 24 17.01 71.21 -36.80
CA PRO A 24 15.80 70.83 -37.52
C PRO A 24 14.65 71.78 -37.12
N LEU A 25 14.47 72.87 -37.88
CA LEU A 25 13.34 73.80 -37.72
C LEU A 25 11.96 73.12 -37.93
N GLU A 26 11.91 71.97 -38.62
CA GLU A 26 10.69 71.15 -38.74
C GLU A 26 10.18 70.59 -37.41
N ARG A 27 11.05 70.44 -36.39
CA ARG A 27 10.62 69.94 -35.07
C ARG A 27 9.81 70.94 -34.27
N ILE A 28 10.06 72.24 -34.47
CA ILE A 28 9.39 73.31 -33.72
C ILE A 28 7.99 73.52 -34.27
N ARG A 29 7.83 73.48 -35.60
CA ARG A 29 6.51 73.64 -36.25
C ARG A 29 5.53 72.50 -35.92
N LYS A 30 6.05 71.29 -35.65
CA LYS A 30 5.22 70.13 -35.25
C LYS A 30 4.83 70.16 -33.77
N GLN A 31 5.57 70.88 -32.92
CA GLN A 31 5.23 71.03 -31.50
C GLN A 31 4.06 71.99 -31.29
N ASP A 32 3.94 73.05 -32.11
CA ASP A 32 2.84 74.03 -31.96
C ASP A 32 1.48 73.51 -32.45
N GLU A 33 1.45 72.56 -33.40
CA GLU A 33 0.19 71.89 -33.78
C GLU A 33 -0.31 70.88 -32.73
N GLU A 34 0.57 70.34 -31.88
CA GLU A 34 0.18 69.39 -30.82
C GLU A 34 -0.36 70.09 -29.55
N ILE A 35 -0.13 71.40 -29.41
CA ILE A 35 -0.51 72.19 -28.21
C ILE A 35 -1.99 72.66 -28.25
N GLN A 36 -2.70 72.56 -29.38
CA GLN A 36 -4.11 72.97 -29.47
C GLN A 36 -5.14 71.87 -29.21
N ILE A 37 -4.73 70.68 -28.77
CA ILE A 37 -5.69 69.64 -28.36
C ILE A 37 -6.20 69.99 -26.94
N PRO A 38 -7.53 70.12 -26.73
CA PRO A 38 -8.10 70.40 -25.41
C PRO A 38 -7.54 69.42 -24.37
N PRO A 39 -7.22 69.86 -23.14
CA PRO A 39 -6.64 69.00 -22.11
C PRO A 39 -7.62 67.86 -21.83
N THR A 40 -7.36 66.73 -22.48
CA THR A 40 -8.09 65.49 -22.27
C THR A 40 -7.83 65.15 -20.81
N SER A 41 -8.88 65.26 -19.99
CA SER A 41 -8.88 64.97 -18.56
C SER A 41 -7.96 63.79 -18.28
N PRO A 42 -7.00 63.90 -17.34
CA PRO A 42 -5.97 62.90 -17.14
C PRO A 42 -6.64 61.57 -16.88
N THR A 43 -6.66 60.70 -17.89
CA THR A 43 -7.19 59.36 -17.75
C THR A 43 -6.43 58.72 -16.61
N PRO A 44 -7.10 58.25 -15.54
CA PRO A 44 -6.43 57.70 -14.38
C PRO A 44 -5.48 56.61 -14.87
N ARG A 45 -4.17 56.84 -14.67
CA ARG A 45 -3.11 55.90 -15.06
C ARG A 45 -3.55 54.52 -14.60
N ARG A 46 -3.97 53.68 -15.55
CA ARG A 46 -4.30 52.28 -15.28
C ARG A 46 -3.10 51.73 -14.55
N SER A 47 -3.27 51.41 -13.27
CA SER A 47 -2.23 50.78 -12.46
C SER A 47 -1.79 49.54 -13.22
N ARG A 48 -0.62 49.61 -13.87
CA ARG A 48 -0.04 48.53 -14.66
C ARG A 48 -0.03 47.34 -13.71
N PRO A 49 -0.86 46.30 -13.94
CA PRO A 49 -0.92 45.19 -13.02
C PRO A 49 0.48 44.58 -12.96
N ASP A 50 0.96 44.41 -11.73
CA ASP A 50 2.31 44.03 -11.34
C ASP A 50 2.74 42.69 -11.99
N LEU A 51 3.16 42.79 -13.26
CA LEU A 51 3.59 41.69 -14.10
C LEU A 51 4.82 41.00 -13.48
N THR A 52 5.67 41.82 -12.86
CA THR A 52 6.85 41.43 -12.08
C THR A 52 6.50 40.51 -10.93
N LEU A 53 5.50 40.85 -10.10
CA LEU A 53 5.08 40.00 -8.98
C LEU A 53 4.53 38.64 -9.45
N LYS A 54 3.77 38.63 -10.56
CA LYS A 54 3.29 37.37 -11.17
C LYS A 54 4.44 36.49 -11.65
N ILE A 55 5.40 37.06 -12.37
CA ILE A 55 6.56 36.31 -12.88
C ILE A 55 7.39 35.73 -11.73
N LEU A 56 7.62 36.51 -10.67
CA LEU A 56 8.32 36.05 -9.48
C LEU A 56 7.59 34.92 -8.76
N SER A 57 6.26 35.03 -8.61
CA SER A 57 5.45 33.96 -7.98
C SER A 57 5.51 32.64 -8.74
N ILE A 58 5.50 32.70 -10.08
CA ILE A 58 5.60 31.51 -10.93
C ILE A 58 6.99 30.88 -10.81
N ARG A 59 8.06 31.69 -10.86
CA ARG A 59 9.42 31.20 -10.69
C ARG A 59 9.64 30.55 -9.33
N LEU A 60 9.13 31.16 -8.25
CA LEU A 60 9.28 30.63 -6.90
C LEU A 60 8.50 29.33 -6.71
N ALA A 61 7.29 29.21 -7.28
CA ALA A 61 6.52 27.97 -7.27
C ALA A 61 7.24 26.84 -8.03
N ILE A 62 7.85 27.13 -9.19
CA ILE A 62 8.65 26.15 -9.94
C ILE A 62 9.85 25.69 -9.12
N LEU A 63 10.59 26.62 -8.49
CA LEU A 63 11.77 26.27 -7.67
C LEU A 63 11.41 25.40 -6.47
N ILE A 64 10.31 25.72 -5.76
CA ILE A 64 9.83 24.91 -4.63
C ILE A 64 9.40 23.53 -5.11
N GLY A 65 8.67 23.45 -6.23
CA GLY A 65 8.28 22.18 -6.84
C GLY A 65 9.51 21.32 -7.17
N CYS A 66 10.50 21.90 -7.86
CA CYS A 66 11.74 21.21 -8.19
C CYS A 66 12.51 20.74 -6.94
N ALA A 67 12.55 21.54 -5.87
CA ALA A 67 13.23 21.17 -4.63
C ALA A 67 12.53 19.99 -3.92
N ILE A 68 11.20 19.99 -3.86
CA ILE A 68 10.42 18.90 -3.24
C ILE A 68 10.55 17.62 -4.07
N THR A 69 10.34 17.69 -5.39
CA THR A 69 10.44 16.54 -6.29
C THR A 69 11.88 16.00 -6.32
N GLY A 70 12.88 16.88 -6.40
CA GLY A 70 14.29 16.48 -6.37
C GLY A 70 14.70 15.84 -5.04
N GLY A 71 14.30 16.45 -3.92
CA GLY A 71 14.61 15.94 -2.57
C GLY A 71 13.96 14.59 -2.27
N SER A 72 12.67 14.43 -2.61
CA SER A 72 11.94 13.17 -2.43
C SER A 72 12.50 12.06 -3.34
N THR A 73 12.75 12.36 -4.61
CA THR A 73 13.34 11.40 -5.56
C THR A 73 14.74 10.97 -5.10
N TYR A 74 15.57 11.89 -4.61
CA TYR A 74 16.90 11.57 -4.10
C TYR A 74 16.86 10.69 -2.85
N ALA A 75 16.02 11.04 -1.86
CA ALA A 75 15.88 10.26 -0.63
C ALA A 75 15.42 8.82 -0.93
N LEU A 76 14.51 8.68 -1.88
CA LEU A 76 13.95 7.40 -2.31
C LEU A 76 14.94 6.58 -3.14
N ALA A 77 15.69 7.22 -4.04
CA ALA A 77 16.78 6.58 -4.76
C ALA A 77 17.84 6.06 -3.79
N ARG A 78 18.18 6.83 -2.75
CA ARG A 78 19.13 6.42 -1.72
C ARG A 78 18.60 5.27 -0.86
N ASP A 79 17.31 5.26 -0.51
CA ASP A 79 16.68 4.14 0.19
C ASP A 79 16.72 2.86 -0.65
N VAL A 80 16.41 2.97 -1.95
CA VAL A 80 16.52 1.85 -2.90
C VAL A 80 17.96 1.36 -3.00
N GLN A 81 18.96 2.25 -3.14
CA GLN A 81 20.37 1.87 -3.16
C GLN A 81 20.78 1.16 -1.88
N ARG A 82 20.43 1.69 -0.70
CA ARG A 82 20.72 1.07 0.59
C ARG A 82 20.06 -0.31 0.73
N SER A 83 18.82 -0.46 0.25
CA SER A 83 18.12 -1.75 0.23
C SER A 83 18.81 -2.74 -0.71
N ILE A 84 19.28 -2.29 -1.87
CA ILE A 84 20.05 -3.12 -2.82
C ILE A 84 21.39 -3.53 -2.20
N GLU A 85 22.10 -2.61 -1.55
CA GLU A 85 23.37 -2.90 -0.86
C GLU A 85 23.16 -3.89 0.29
N THR A 86 22.12 -3.71 1.10
CA THR A 86 21.78 -4.61 2.21
C THR A 86 21.43 -6.00 1.68
N SER A 87 20.60 -6.07 0.63
CA SER A 87 20.27 -7.35 -0.02
C SER A 87 21.51 -7.99 -0.64
N ARG A 88 22.37 -7.23 -1.33
CA ARG A 88 23.65 -7.71 -1.87
C ARG A 88 24.59 -8.18 -0.78
N GLY A 89 24.65 -7.53 0.38
CA GLY A 89 25.45 -7.97 1.52
C GLY A 89 25.00 -9.33 2.04
N ALA A 90 23.68 -9.49 2.22
CA ALA A 90 23.10 -10.79 2.56
C ALA A 90 23.31 -11.85 1.46
N MET A 91 23.34 -11.45 0.19
CA MET A 91 23.57 -12.35 -0.95
C MET A 91 25.04 -12.73 -1.14
N ASN A 92 25.96 -11.81 -0.83
CA ASN A 92 27.40 -12.00 -0.92
C ASN A 92 27.97 -12.74 0.29
N SER A 93 27.12 -13.09 1.26
CA SER A 93 27.34 -14.26 2.09
C SER A 93 27.58 -15.46 1.16
N ARG A 94 28.85 -15.67 0.77
CA ARG A 94 29.35 -16.87 0.09
C ARG A 94 29.10 -18.14 0.91
N ASP A 95 28.59 -17.99 2.13
CA ASP A 95 28.31 -19.08 3.01
C ASP A 95 27.10 -19.87 2.50
N TYR A 96 27.39 -20.88 1.68
CA TYR A 96 26.44 -21.89 1.25
C TYR A 96 25.65 -22.49 2.42
N LYS A 97 26.21 -22.48 3.65
CA LYS A 97 25.51 -22.92 4.86
C LYS A 97 24.28 -22.07 5.18
N HIS A 98 24.32 -20.77 4.90
CA HIS A 98 23.18 -19.88 5.08
C HIS A 98 22.01 -20.31 4.18
N TRP A 99 22.27 -20.54 2.90
CA TRP A 99 21.26 -20.96 1.93
C TRP A 99 20.75 -22.37 2.14
N MET A 100 21.61 -23.29 2.58
CA MET A 100 21.19 -24.63 3.01
C MET A 100 20.29 -24.56 4.25
N HIS A 101 20.57 -23.65 5.20
CA HIS A 101 19.72 -23.44 6.36
C HIS A 101 18.35 -22.86 5.97
N ILE A 102 18.32 -21.90 5.05
CA ILE A 102 17.08 -21.38 4.47
C ILE A 102 16.31 -22.51 3.79
N ALA A 103 16.94 -23.25 2.87
CA ALA A 103 16.29 -24.39 2.18
C ALA A 103 15.67 -25.38 3.16
N ARG A 104 16.40 -25.72 4.23
CA ARG A 104 15.89 -26.59 5.29
C ARG A 104 14.67 -26.00 5.99
N THR A 105 14.72 -24.74 6.38
CA THR A 105 13.69 -24.12 7.24
C THR A 105 12.47 -23.59 6.48
N THR A 106 12.64 -23.12 5.25
CA THR A 106 11.58 -22.48 4.46
C THR A 106 10.99 -23.37 3.39
N VAL A 107 11.67 -24.46 3.01
CA VAL A 107 11.17 -25.39 1.98
C VAL A 107 10.90 -26.75 2.59
N TYR A 108 11.91 -27.41 3.16
CA TYR A 108 11.69 -28.75 3.73
C TYR A 108 10.82 -28.72 4.98
N ASP A 109 11.18 -27.93 6.01
CA ASP A 109 10.36 -27.78 7.22
C ASP A 109 8.94 -27.28 6.88
N ALA A 110 8.79 -26.48 5.82
CA ALA A 110 7.50 -25.99 5.32
C ALA A 110 6.66 -27.08 4.64
N CYS A 111 7.27 -27.87 3.76
CA CYS A 111 6.66 -29.08 3.20
C CYS A 111 6.20 -30.00 4.32
N TYR A 112 7.00 -30.02 5.38
CA TYR A 112 6.88 -31.03 6.41
C TYR A 112 5.89 -30.74 7.52
N HIS A 113 5.97 -29.51 8.00
CA HIS A 113 5.19 -29.07 9.15
C HIS A 113 4.10 -28.09 8.73
N GLY A 114 3.95 -27.86 7.42
CA GLY A 114 3.16 -26.77 6.89
C GLY A 114 3.71 -25.41 7.30
N CYS A 115 2.86 -24.40 7.15
CA CYS A 115 3.11 -23.10 7.71
C CYS A 115 2.43 -22.92 9.06
N ARG A 116 3.11 -22.28 10.00
CA ARG A 116 2.52 -21.96 11.31
C ARG A 116 1.55 -20.78 11.26
N ASN A 117 1.83 -19.79 10.41
CA ASN A 117 1.16 -18.49 10.39
C ASN A 117 0.72 -18.06 8.98
N CYS A 118 0.45 -19.01 8.08
CA CYS A 118 0.03 -18.69 6.72
C CYS A 118 -1.48 -18.92 6.58
N ASN A 119 -2.15 -18.01 5.89
CA ASN A 119 -3.55 -18.17 5.49
C ASN A 119 -3.69 -19.07 4.25
N ASN A 120 -2.59 -19.44 3.60
CA ASN A 120 -2.60 -20.26 2.40
C ASN A 120 -2.54 -21.77 2.79
N PRO A 121 -3.63 -22.53 2.62
CA PRO A 121 -3.64 -23.97 2.90
C PRO A 121 -2.67 -24.75 1.99
N ASN A 122 -2.40 -24.25 0.78
CA ASN A 122 -1.53 -24.90 -0.20
C ASN A 122 -0.03 -24.69 0.09
N TYR A 123 0.33 -23.97 1.14
CA TYR A 123 1.74 -23.65 1.41
C TYR A 123 2.61 -24.90 1.61
N ALA A 124 2.09 -25.91 2.30
CA ALA A 124 2.80 -27.18 2.49
C ALA A 124 3.00 -27.91 1.15
N TYR A 125 1.93 -27.97 0.36
CA TYR A 125 1.93 -28.59 -0.97
C TYR A 125 2.93 -27.92 -1.91
N ASP A 126 2.88 -26.58 -2.01
CA ASP A 126 3.80 -25.79 -2.85
C ASP A 126 5.26 -25.99 -2.43
N ALA A 127 5.51 -26.08 -1.12
CA ALA A 127 6.83 -26.34 -0.58
C ALA A 127 7.32 -27.75 -0.92
N CYS A 128 6.46 -28.76 -0.85
CA CYS A 128 6.81 -30.13 -1.25
C CYS A 128 7.04 -30.24 -2.77
N ALA A 129 6.17 -29.63 -3.58
CA ALA A 129 6.33 -29.59 -5.04
C ALA A 129 7.68 -28.97 -5.45
N ARG A 130 8.10 -27.88 -4.78
CA ARG A 130 9.42 -27.27 -4.98
C ARG A 130 10.59 -28.22 -4.70
N THR A 131 10.45 -29.15 -3.73
CA THR A 131 11.50 -30.14 -3.48
C THR A 131 11.53 -31.22 -4.55
N ALA A 132 10.36 -31.60 -5.09
CA ALA A 132 10.24 -32.57 -6.17
C ALA A 132 10.78 -32.06 -7.52
N GLU A 133 10.75 -30.74 -7.75
CA GLU A 133 11.36 -30.11 -8.94
C GLU A 133 12.90 -30.24 -8.99
N VAL A 134 13.54 -30.58 -7.87
CA VAL A 134 14.99 -30.68 -7.76
C VAL A 134 15.50 -32.03 -8.25
N ASN A 135 16.10 -32.03 -9.43
CA ASN A 135 16.76 -33.21 -9.99
C ASN A 135 18.28 -33.18 -9.69
N VAL A 136 18.72 -34.00 -8.73
CA VAL A 136 20.13 -34.25 -8.44
C VAL A 136 20.45 -35.69 -8.84
N THR A 137 21.42 -35.88 -9.73
CA THR A 137 21.80 -37.21 -10.23
C THR A 137 22.12 -38.16 -9.07
N GLY A 138 21.37 -39.27 -8.99
CA GLY A 138 21.58 -40.32 -7.98
C GLY A 138 21.06 -40.00 -6.58
N VAL A 139 20.34 -38.90 -6.37
CA VAL A 139 19.76 -38.54 -5.07
C VAL A 139 18.31 -38.08 -5.24
N ILE A 140 17.38 -38.74 -4.56
CA ILE A 140 15.98 -38.31 -4.50
C ILE A 140 15.90 -37.11 -3.54
N CYS A 141 15.47 -35.96 -4.06
CA CYS A 141 15.28 -34.73 -3.29
C CYS A 141 13.81 -34.40 -3.01
N ASP A 142 12.88 -35.27 -3.40
CA ASP A 142 11.45 -35.09 -3.13
C ASP A 142 11.15 -35.26 -1.64
N GLY A 143 10.77 -34.17 -1.00
CA GLY A 143 10.39 -34.12 0.40
C GLY A 143 9.30 -35.13 0.76
N ASN A 144 8.36 -35.42 -0.15
CA ASN A 144 7.29 -36.39 0.07
C ASN A 144 7.84 -37.80 0.28
N VAL A 145 8.91 -38.17 -0.44
CA VAL A 145 9.55 -39.48 -0.35
C VAL A 145 10.53 -39.56 0.82
N MET A 146 11.24 -38.46 1.08
CA MET A 146 12.34 -38.42 2.06
C MET A 146 11.90 -38.27 3.50
N TRP A 147 10.62 -38.03 3.76
CA TRP A 147 10.10 -37.73 5.11
C TRP A 147 10.53 -38.76 6.18
N ASN A 148 10.56 -40.05 5.81
CA ASN A 148 10.89 -41.17 6.69
C ASN A 148 12.39 -41.50 6.76
N TRP A 149 13.25 -40.78 6.05
CA TRP A 149 14.67 -41.12 5.99
C TRP A 149 15.38 -40.77 7.30
N LYS A 150 16.35 -41.60 7.69
CA LYS A 150 17.19 -41.36 8.88
C LYS A 150 18.01 -40.08 8.74
N ASP A 151 18.51 -39.81 7.54
CA ASP A 151 19.11 -38.52 7.16
C ASP A 151 18.18 -37.81 6.17
N ARG A 152 17.30 -36.96 6.71
CA ARG A 152 16.21 -36.33 5.95
C ARG A 152 16.67 -35.31 4.91
N TYR A 153 17.89 -34.81 5.02
CA TYR A 153 18.35 -33.69 4.22
C TYR A 153 19.78 -33.92 3.71
N PRO A 154 19.97 -34.81 2.70
CA PRO A 154 21.23 -34.96 2.02
C PRO A 154 21.77 -33.59 1.61
N ALA A 155 23.06 -33.35 1.87
CA ALA A 155 23.68 -32.04 1.63
C ALA A 155 23.54 -31.59 0.17
N ALA A 156 23.53 -32.54 -0.78
CA ALA A 156 23.32 -32.26 -2.20
C ALA A 156 21.94 -31.63 -2.48
N CYS A 157 20.87 -32.18 -1.88
CA CYS A 157 19.52 -31.64 -2.02
C CYS A 157 19.36 -30.27 -1.37
N LEU A 158 19.92 -30.06 -0.17
CA LEU A 158 19.89 -28.75 0.49
C LEU A 158 20.65 -27.68 -0.31
N LYS A 159 21.77 -28.05 -0.94
CA LYS A 159 22.53 -27.14 -1.79
C LYS A 159 21.73 -26.76 -3.04
N ALA A 160 21.12 -27.73 -3.71
CA ALA A 160 20.32 -27.49 -4.91
C ALA A 160 19.07 -26.64 -4.63
N VAL A 161 18.30 -27.00 -3.60
CA VAL A 161 17.15 -26.20 -3.14
C VAL A 161 17.60 -24.81 -2.65
N GLY A 162 18.78 -24.71 -2.02
CA GLY A 162 19.37 -23.44 -1.59
C GLY A 162 19.62 -22.47 -2.74
N GLU A 163 20.13 -22.96 -3.87
CA GLU A 163 20.31 -22.13 -5.09
C GLU A 163 18.97 -21.69 -5.70
N ILE A 164 17.94 -22.54 -5.65
CA ILE A 164 16.57 -22.14 -6.05
C ILE A 164 16.04 -21.04 -5.13
N CYS A 165 16.14 -21.22 -3.81
CA CYS A 165 15.73 -20.22 -2.82
C CYS A 165 16.43 -18.88 -3.04
N LYS A 166 17.74 -18.93 -3.31
CA LYS A 166 18.54 -17.76 -3.64
C LYS A 166 18.02 -17.05 -4.88
N LYS A 167 17.79 -17.78 -5.98
CA LYS A 167 17.23 -17.23 -7.24
C LYS A 167 15.83 -16.63 -7.04
N ASP A 168 14.99 -17.28 -6.25
CA ASP A 168 13.64 -16.78 -5.94
C ASP A 168 13.68 -15.52 -5.09
N MET A 169 14.56 -15.44 -4.11
CA MET A 169 14.77 -14.21 -3.34
C MET A 169 15.25 -13.07 -4.23
N PHE A 170 16.15 -13.32 -5.19
CA PHE A 170 16.53 -12.33 -6.20
C PHE A 170 15.34 -11.86 -7.03
N ARG A 171 14.52 -12.80 -7.52
CA ARG A 171 13.35 -12.49 -8.35
C ARG A 171 12.28 -11.74 -7.55
N SER A 172 12.10 -12.07 -6.27
CA SER A 172 11.17 -11.37 -5.37
C SER A 172 11.65 -9.96 -5.07
N ALA A 173 12.90 -9.80 -4.64
CA ALA A 173 13.49 -8.49 -4.36
C ALA A 173 13.42 -7.56 -5.58
N ARG A 174 13.72 -8.09 -6.78
CA ARG A 174 13.59 -7.32 -8.03
C ARG A 174 12.14 -6.87 -8.30
N ARG A 175 11.15 -7.74 -8.09
CA ARG A 175 9.73 -7.38 -8.25
C ARG A 175 9.31 -6.31 -7.24
N ASP A 176 9.76 -6.42 -6.00
CA ASP A 176 9.44 -5.42 -4.97
C ASP A 176 10.10 -4.07 -5.26
N HIS A 177 11.31 -4.06 -5.80
CA HIS A 177 11.95 -2.84 -6.30
C HIS A 177 11.17 -2.22 -7.46
N LEU A 178 10.69 -3.01 -8.42
CA LEU A 178 9.87 -2.51 -9.52
C LEU A 178 8.54 -1.95 -9.04
N LYS A 179 7.89 -2.60 -8.06
CA LYS A 179 6.66 -2.07 -7.43
C LYS A 179 6.92 -0.74 -6.72
N LYS A 180 8.00 -0.64 -5.95
CA LYS A 180 8.42 0.63 -5.33
C LYS A 180 8.63 1.70 -6.39
N PHE A 181 9.38 1.39 -7.46
CA PHE A 181 9.63 2.32 -8.57
C PHE A 181 8.33 2.79 -9.25
N ALA A 182 7.39 1.88 -9.50
CA ALA A 182 6.08 2.22 -10.04
C ALA A 182 5.31 3.19 -9.11
N TYR A 183 5.39 2.99 -7.79
CA TYR A 183 4.80 3.91 -6.83
C TYR A 183 5.44 5.31 -6.90
N ILE A 184 6.76 5.41 -7.08
CA ILE A 184 7.45 6.70 -7.29
C ILE A 184 6.88 7.43 -8.50
N VAL A 185 6.82 6.74 -9.63
CA VAL A 185 6.33 7.32 -10.89
C VAL A 185 4.90 7.81 -10.70
N LEU A 186 4.05 7.02 -10.04
CA LEU A 186 2.67 7.42 -9.72
C LEU A 186 2.60 8.64 -8.80
N THR A 187 3.44 8.73 -7.77
CA THR A 187 3.47 9.90 -6.89
C THR A 187 3.90 11.17 -7.61
N VAL A 188 4.92 11.09 -8.48
CA VAL A 188 5.36 12.25 -9.28
C VAL A 188 4.25 12.71 -10.23
N LEU A 189 3.55 11.78 -10.88
CA LEU A 189 2.41 12.12 -11.74
C LEU A 189 1.25 12.74 -10.95
N ALA A 190 0.96 12.20 -9.75
CA ALA A 190 -0.07 12.75 -8.87
C ALA A 190 0.26 14.17 -8.42
N ASP A 191 1.52 14.47 -8.09
CA ASP A 191 1.98 15.80 -7.69
C ASP A 191 1.82 16.82 -8.83
N VAL A 192 2.12 16.42 -10.07
CA VAL A 192 1.91 17.28 -11.25
C VAL A 192 0.43 17.61 -11.41
N VAL A 193 -0.45 16.61 -11.35
CA VAL A 193 -1.90 16.81 -11.44
C VAL A 193 -2.42 17.70 -10.30
N PHE A 194 -1.94 17.48 -9.07
CA PHE A 194 -2.31 18.29 -7.92
C PHE A 194 -1.83 19.75 -8.05
N GLY A 195 -0.64 19.96 -8.61
CA GLY A 195 -0.11 21.28 -8.96
C GLY A 195 -1.02 22.02 -9.96
N PHE A 196 -1.49 21.34 -11.00
CA PHE A 196 -2.44 21.93 -11.96
C PHE A 196 -3.80 22.28 -11.34
N LEU A 197 -4.33 21.40 -10.48
CA LEU A 197 -5.60 21.65 -9.77
C LEU A 197 -5.50 22.86 -8.83
N THR A 198 -4.45 22.92 -8.01
CA THR A 198 -4.23 24.03 -7.07
C THR A 198 -4.02 25.36 -7.80
N TYR A 199 -3.28 25.34 -8.92
CA TYR A 199 -3.14 26.50 -9.80
C TYR A 199 -4.51 26.97 -10.34
N GLY A 200 -5.35 26.06 -10.82
CA GLY A 200 -6.69 26.38 -11.31
C GLY A 200 -7.59 27.01 -10.26
N ILE A 201 -7.57 26.48 -9.03
CA ILE A 201 -8.31 27.03 -7.88
C ILE A 201 -7.81 28.44 -7.54
N PHE A 202 -6.49 28.63 -7.46
CA PHE A 202 -5.89 29.93 -7.15
C PHE A 202 -6.30 31.01 -8.16
N TRP A 203 -6.30 30.68 -9.46
CA TRP A 203 -6.77 31.62 -10.50
C TRP A 203 -8.26 31.89 -10.44
N CYS A 204 -9.09 30.89 -10.12
CA CYS A 204 -10.50 31.12 -9.84
C CYS A 204 -10.70 32.10 -8.69
N TRP A 205 -9.94 31.96 -7.60
CA TRP A 205 -9.99 32.85 -6.44
C TRP A 205 -9.54 34.28 -6.79
N ILE A 206 -8.43 34.44 -7.53
CA ILE A 206 -8.01 35.75 -8.05
C ILE A 206 -9.09 36.36 -8.94
N GLY A 207 -9.72 35.56 -9.80
CA GLY A 207 -10.81 35.99 -10.65
C GLY A 207 -12.00 36.52 -9.85
N GLN A 208 -12.43 35.79 -8.82
CA GLN A 208 -13.50 36.23 -7.92
C GLN A 208 -13.12 37.49 -7.14
N TYR A 209 -11.90 37.54 -6.60
CA TYR A 209 -11.42 38.71 -5.87
C TYR A 209 -11.38 39.97 -6.74
N ARG A 210 -10.95 39.84 -8.00
CA ARG A 210 -10.98 40.94 -8.98
C ARG A 210 -12.40 41.39 -9.29
N LYS A 211 -13.35 40.46 -9.49
CA LYS A 211 -14.77 40.78 -9.68
C LYS A 211 -15.34 41.53 -8.47
N HIS A 212 -15.09 41.04 -7.25
CA HIS A 212 -15.53 41.68 -6.02
C HIS A 212 -14.93 43.08 -5.85
N ARG A 213 -13.63 43.26 -6.14
CA ARG A 213 -12.99 44.58 -6.09
C ARG A 213 -13.54 45.54 -7.14
N ALA A 214 -13.89 45.06 -8.33
CA ALA A 214 -14.53 45.88 -9.37
C ALA A 214 -15.94 46.33 -8.96
N VAL A 215 -16.74 45.44 -8.34
CA VAL A 215 -18.06 45.80 -7.78
C VAL A 215 -17.92 46.85 -6.68
N LYS A 216 -16.97 46.66 -5.74
CA LYS A 216 -16.71 47.63 -4.67
C LYS A 216 -16.22 48.98 -5.19
N ALA A 217 -15.44 48.99 -6.28
CA ALA A 217 -15.04 50.23 -6.95
C ALA A 217 -16.24 50.94 -7.59
N ARG A 218 -17.15 50.20 -8.24
CA ARG A 218 -18.40 50.75 -8.81
C ARG A 218 -19.32 51.35 -7.75
N GLN A 219 -19.46 50.69 -6.60
CA GLN A 219 -20.22 51.23 -5.47
C GLN A 219 -19.61 52.53 -4.95
N ARG A 220 -18.27 52.59 -4.82
CA ARG A 220 -17.59 53.84 -4.42
C ARG A 220 -17.74 54.96 -5.44
N SER A 221 -17.69 54.66 -6.74
CA SER A 221 -17.91 55.68 -7.78
C SER A 221 -19.34 56.22 -7.80
N ALA A 222 -20.33 55.39 -7.46
CA ALA A 222 -21.75 55.78 -7.42
C ALA A 222 -22.12 56.65 -6.19
N VAL A 223 -21.28 56.63 -5.14
CA VAL A 223 -21.51 57.37 -3.88
C VAL A 223 -20.73 58.70 -3.84
N TRP A 224 -19.97 59.05 -4.88
CA TRP A 224 -19.43 60.41 -4.93
C TRP A 224 -20.60 61.40 -5.02
N PRO A 225 -20.68 62.38 -4.10
CA PRO A 225 -21.60 63.49 -4.25
C PRO A 225 -21.35 64.07 -5.63
N ARG A 226 -22.38 64.07 -6.47
CA ARG A 226 -22.36 64.84 -7.70
C ARG A 226 -22.15 66.27 -7.23
N GLU A 227 -20.92 66.75 -7.33
CA GLU A 227 -20.56 68.12 -7.00
C GLU A 227 -21.48 68.98 -7.86
N ASN A 228 -22.51 69.51 -7.22
CA ASN A 228 -23.50 70.35 -7.85
C ASN A 228 -22.71 71.45 -8.51
N GLY A 229 -22.71 71.44 -9.84
CA GLY A 229 -22.14 72.51 -10.63
C GLY A 229 -22.67 73.82 -10.07
N TYR A 230 -21.76 74.74 -9.79
CA TYR A 230 -22.04 76.11 -9.48
C TYR A 230 -22.92 76.70 -10.59
N GLY A 231 -24.23 76.58 -10.42
CA GLY A 231 -25.19 77.56 -10.92
C GLY A 231 -25.07 78.76 -10.00
N TYR A 232 -24.40 79.80 -10.49
CA TYR A 232 -24.77 81.14 -10.07
C TYR A 232 -26.21 81.40 -10.54
N ASP A 233 -26.93 82.19 -9.75
CA ASP A 233 -28.27 82.71 -9.99
C ASP A 233 -29.44 81.81 -9.56
N GLN A 234 -29.61 81.67 -8.23
CA GLN A 234 -30.96 81.64 -7.68
C GLN A 234 -31.04 82.50 -6.40
N PRO A 235 -31.89 83.55 -6.38
CA PRO A 235 -32.03 84.47 -5.25
C PRO A 235 -32.74 83.80 -4.06
N PRO A 236 -32.51 84.32 -2.83
CA PRO A 236 -33.00 83.71 -1.59
C PRO A 236 -34.53 83.75 -1.49
N PRO A 237 -35.17 82.70 -0.95
CA PRO A 237 -36.59 82.73 -0.64
C PRO A 237 -36.87 83.68 0.54
N PRO A 238 -38.03 84.37 0.53
CA PRO A 238 -38.40 85.32 1.57
C PRO A 238 -38.71 84.64 2.92
N PRO A 239 -38.58 85.39 4.03
CA PRO A 239 -38.80 84.87 5.37
C PRO A 239 -40.30 84.62 5.61
N SER A 240 -40.67 83.36 5.89
CA SER A 240 -42.02 83.04 6.36
C SER A 240 -42.11 83.30 7.86
N THR A 241 -42.87 84.35 8.15
CA THR A 241 -43.43 84.74 9.44
C THR A 241 -44.19 83.61 10.14
N MET A 242 -43.74 83.28 11.35
CA MET A 242 -44.43 83.60 12.62
C MET A 242 -45.90 83.08 12.85
N TRP A 243 -46.04 82.31 13.95
CA TRP A 243 -47.24 82.04 14.83
C TRP A 243 -48.36 81.15 14.29
N GLU A 244 -49.10 80.34 15.04
CA GLU A 244 -49.11 79.84 16.44
C GLU A 244 -50.31 78.86 16.54
N SER A 245 -50.38 78.08 17.63
CA SER A 245 -51.53 77.32 18.14
C SER A 245 -51.85 75.98 17.44
N GLY A 246 -52.12 74.88 18.12
CA GLY A 246 -52.30 74.60 19.53
C GLY A 246 -53.13 73.31 19.67
N THR A 247 -52.75 72.47 20.64
CA THR A 247 -53.58 71.50 21.39
C THR A 247 -54.10 70.19 20.77
N GLU A 248 -53.62 69.10 21.39
CA GLU A 248 -54.37 68.00 22.06
C GLU A 248 -54.67 66.64 21.38
N LYS A 249 -54.13 65.62 22.07
CA LYS A 249 -54.71 64.31 22.51
C LYS A 249 -54.78 63.10 21.54
N THR A 250 -53.87 62.14 21.78
CA THR A 250 -54.08 60.75 22.33
C THR A 250 -55.22 59.87 21.77
N PRO A 251 -55.20 58.50 21.78
CA PRO A 251 -54.18 57.46 21.52
C PRO A 251 -54.61 56.40 20.43
N THR A 252 -53.75 55.40 20.17
CA THR A 252 -53.84 54.01 19.60
C THR A 252 -55.26 53.36 19.39
N PRO A 253 -55.49 52.24 18.60
CA PRO A 253 -54.57 51.27 17.96
C PRO A 253 -54.98 50.57 16.61
N SER A 254 -54.04 49.76 16.07
CA SER A 254 -54.18 48.47 15.34
C SER A 254 -54.98 48.31 14.02
N LYS A 255 -54.31 47.77 12.96
CA LYS A 255 -54.62 46.49 12.22
C LYS A 255 -53.78 46.42 10.91
N THR A 256 -52.92 45.40 10.70
CA THR A 256 -53.15 44.08 10.00
C THR A 256 -53.38 44.25 8.49
N GLY A 257 -52.75 43.58 7.51
CA GLY A 257 -51.71 42.53 7.34
C GLY A 257 -51.13 42.71 5.91
N VAL A 258 -50.14 41.99 5.36
CA VAL A 258 -50.10 40.55 5.01
C VAL A 258 -48.71 40.18 4.44
N ALA A 259 -48.06 39.17 5.07
CA ALA A 259 -47.23 38.03 4.57
C ALA A 259 -45.89 38.24 3.77
N PRO A 260 -45.05 37.17 3.58
CA PRO A 260 -43.83 36.88 4.35
C PRO A 260 -42.54 36.71 3.50
N PRO A 261 -41.33 36.48 4.09
CA PRO A 261 -40.75 35.13 3.91
C PRO A 261 -39.85 34.59 5.05
N LEU A 262 -39.94 33.26 5.18
CA LEU A 262 -38.93 32.25 5.54
C LEU A 262 -37.64 32.69 6.29
N LYS A 263 -37.57 32.32 7.57
CA LYS A 263 -36.31 32.22 8.32
C LYS A 263 -35.58 30.93 7.91
N ALA A 264 -34.40 31.12 7.34
CA ALA A 264 -33.47 30.06 6.94
C ALA A 264 -32.93 29.27 8.15
N SER A 265 -32.84 27.96 7.96
CA SER A 265 -32.32 26.99 8.92
C SER A 265 -30.83 27.23 9.21
N LYS A 266 -30.44 27.21 10.48
CA LYS A 266 -29.03 27.11 10.89
C LYS A 266 -28.51 25.71 10.56
N LYS A 267 -27.74 25.58 9.49
CA LYS A 267 -27.03 24.35 9.12
C LYS A 267 -25.70 24.30 9.87
N THR A 268 -25.70 23.59 10.99
CA THR A 268 -24.54 23.20 11.78
C THR A 268 -23.64 22.29 10.94
N THR A 269 -22.46 22.77 10.55
CA THR A 269 -21.44 21.95 9.89
C THR A 269 -20.77 21.05 10.92
N GLY A 270 -21.15 19.77 10.88
CA GLY A 270 -20.50 18.70 11.65
C GLY A 270 -19.03 18.55 11.25
N ARG A 271 -18.14 18.86 12.19
CA ARG A 271 -16.73 18.44 12.19
C ARG A 271 -16.71 16.93 12.46
N ARG A 272 -16.47 16.12 11.42
CA ARG A 272 -16.13 14.70 11.59
C ARG A 272 -14.70 14.61 12.09
N SER A 273 -14.53 14.32 13.37
CA SER A 273 -13.27 13.85 13.95
C SER A 273 -12.99 12.44 13.47
N LEU A 274 -11.95 12.25 12.66
CA LEU A 274 -11.41 10.93 12.38
C LEU A 274 -10.66 10.43 13.63
N SER A 275 -11.32 9.54 14.35
CA SER A 275 -10.77 8.76 15.45
C SER A 275 -9.77 7.74 14.90
N TRP A 276 -8.48 7.99 15.11
CA TRP A 276 -7.36 7.05 14.96
C TRP A 276 -7.36 6.03 16.13
N GLY A 277 -8.43 5.24 16.20
CA GLY A 277 -8.55 4.16 17.16
C GLY A 277 -8.18 2.82 16.52
N GLN A 278 -7.24 2.13 17.16
CA GLN A 278 -7.00 0.67 17.07
C GLN A 278 -6.08 0.17 15.94
N LEU A 279 -4.78 0.29 16.20
CA LEU A 279 -3.80 -0.74 15.81
C LEU A 279 -3.12 -1.25 17.09
N SER A 280 -3.71 -2.27 17.70
CA SER A 280 -3.09 -3.08 18.75
C SER A 280 -3.59 -4.51 18.61
N ILE A 281 -2.90 -5.27 17.76
CA ILE A 281 -2.91 -6.74 17.78
C ILE A 281 -1.45 -7.16 17.60
N ALA A 282 -0.66 -7.01 18.65
CA ALA A 282 0.71 -7.51 18.72
C ALA A 282 0.99 -8.04 20.13
N ALA A 283 0.16 -8.97 20.59
CA ALA A 283 0.44 -9.80 21.75
C ALA A 283 -0.52 -10.99 21.72
N LEU A 284 -0.07 -12.11 21.15
CA LEU A 284 -0.50 -13.49 21.45
C LEU A 284 0.08 -14.42 20.36
N ALA A 285 1.19 -15.11 20.68
CA ALA A 285 1.50 -16.47 20.23
C ALA A 285 2.96 -16.83 20.57
N THR A 286 3.34 -16.72 21.84
CA THR A 286 4.39 -17.58 22.39
C THR A 286 3.73 -18.90 22.79
N LEU A 287 3.99 -20.00 22.06
CA LEU A 287 4.24 -21.35 22.60
C LEU A 287 4.64 -22.35 21.47
N PRO A 288 5.56 -23.30 21.74
CA PRO A 288 6.27 -24.07 20.71
C PRO A 288 5.79 -25.53 20.55
N GLY A 289 5.95 -26.09 19.35
CA GLY A 289 6.01 -27.54 19.16
C GLY A 289 6.09 -27.96 17.69
N LYS A 290 7.26 -28.42 17.24
CA LYS A 290 7.39 -29.26 16.05
C LYS A 290 6.93 -30.66 16.43
N THR A 291 6.00 -31.24 15.70
CA THR A 291 5.55 -32.62 15.93
C THR A 291 5.37 -33.30 14.59
N ALA A 292 6.02 -34.45 14.47
CA ALA A 292 6.00 -35.34 13.33
C ALA A 292 6.09 -36.76 13.88
N ALA A 293 5.24 -37.66 13.38
CA ALA A 293 5.26 -39.06 13.79
C ALA A 293 6.43 -39.76 13.08
N TYR A 294 7.35 -40.36 13.84
CA TYR A 294 8.44 -41.19 13.31
C TYR A 294 8.31 -42.60 13.88
N PRO A 295 8.68 -43.64 13.11
CA PRO A 295 8.84 -44.98 13.65
C PRO A 295 9.81 -44.96 14.83
N CYS A 296 9.36 -45.50 15.95
CA CYS A 296 10.22 -45.84 17.05
C CYS A 296 11.02 -47.09 16.73
N THR A 297 12.34 -47.00 16.58
CA THR A 297 13.17 -48.19 16.52
C THR A 297 13.12 -48.93 17.87
N GLY A 298 12.64 -50.18 17.89
CA GLY A 298 12.62 -51.04 19.07
C GLY A 298 11.28 -51.19 19.80
N TYR A 299 10.16 -50.89 19.14
CA TYR A 299 8.80 -51.15 19.63
C TYR A 299 7.98 -51.87 18.56
N ASP A 300 6.78 -52.36 18.94
CA ASP A 300 5.85 -53.17 18.12
C ASP A 300 5.77 -52.75 16.64
N ASP A 301 5.50 -53.73 15.78
CA ASP A 301 5.35 -53.51 14.34
C ASP A 301 4.32 -52.43 14.01
N VAL A 302 4.50 -51.77 12.86
CA VAL A 302 3.57 -50.77 12.36
C VAL A 302 2.18 -51.40 12.21
N ALA A 303 1.19 -50.85 12.90
CA ALA A 303 -0.19 -51.25 12.72
C ALA A 303 -0.76 -50.52 11.51
N ASN A 304 -1.29 -51.26 10.54
CA ASN A 304 -1.96 -50.71 9.37
C ASN A 304 -3.43 -51.11 9.40
N GLN A 305 -4.31 -50.16 9.11
CA GLN A 305 -5.71 -50.41 8.79
C GLN A 305 -6.01 -49.79 7.44
N TYR A 306 -6.45 -50.61 6.50
CA TYR A 306 -6.84 -50.17 5.18
C TYR A 306 -8.30 -49.71 5.16
N PHE A 307 -8.59 -48.80 4.24
CA PHE A 307 -9.92 -48.28 4.03
C PHE A 307 -10.16 -47.97 2.55
N VAL A 308 -11.42 -47.99 2.14
CA VAL A 308 -11.86 -47.77 0.76
C VAL A 308 -13.14 -46.95 0.76
N ASP A 309 -13.37 -46.12 -0.26
CA ASP A 309 -14.64 -45.40 -0.42
C ASP A 309 -15.75 -46.33 -0.95
N ALA A 310 -17.00 -45.87 -0.88
CA ALA A 310 -18.16 -46.63 -1.36
C ALA A 310 -18.06 -47.03 -2.85
N ASN A 311 -17.31 -46.26 -3.65
CA ASN A 311 -17.13 -46.51 -5.09
C ASN A 311 -15.90 -47.38 -5.41
N GLN A 312 -15.11 -47.76 -4.40
CA GLN A 312 -13.83 -48.46 -4.55
C GLN A 312 -12.81 -47.74 -5.46
N SER A 313 -12.98 -46.44 -5.64
CA SER A 313 -12.09 -45.60 -6.42
C SER A 313 -10.96 -45.03 -5.58
N THR A 314 -11.27 -44.69 -4.33
CA THR A 314 -10.36 -44.08 -3.37
C THR A 314 -10.06 -45.09 -2.30
N PHE A 315 -8.79 -45.41 -2.12
CA PHE A 315 -8.36 -46.31 -1.05
C PHE A 315 -7.11 -45.77 -0.37
N GLY A 316 -6.94 -46.17 0.87
CA GLY A 316 -5.89 -45.66 1.72
C GLY A 316 -5.53 -46.58 2.86
N VAL A 317 -4.56 -46.12 3.64
CA VAL A 317 -4.07 -46.79 4.83
C VAL A 317 -3.87 -45.79 5.95
N VAL A 318 -4.37 -46.15 7.13
CA VAL A 318 -4.01 -45.52 8.40
C VAL A 318 -2.88 -46.35 8.99
N SER A 319 -1.71 -45.75 9.13
CA SER A 319 -0.55 -46.40 9.72
C SER A 319 -0.25 -45.76 11.08
N GLY A 320 -0.26 -46.58 12.15
CA GLY A 320 0.19 -46.22 13.48
C GLY A 320 1.66 -46.59 13.66
N TRP A 321 2.51 -45.63 14.01
CA TRP A 321 3.97 -45.82 14.07
C TRP A 321 4.57 -45.60 15.46
N MET A 322 3.77 -45.17 16.43
CA MET A 322 4.29 -44.65 17.70
C MET A 322 3.77 -45.48 18.86
N SER A 323 4.65 -46.17 19.56
CA SER A 323 4.57 -46.21 21.02
C SER A 323 5.40 -45.01 21.54
N ASN A 324 5.07 -44.50 22.72
CA ASN A 324 5.78 -43.67 23.72
C ASN A 324 7.10 -42.88 23.46
N CYS A 325 7.83 -42.99 22.36
CA CYS A 325 9.18 -42.42 22.21
C CYS A 325 9.24 -40.90 22.15
N TYR A 326 8.10 -40.22 22.04
CA TYR A 326 8.06 -38.76 22.18
C TYR A 326 7.87 -38.35 23.64
N LYS A 327 9.00 -38.18 24.35
CA LYS A 327 9.06 -37.20 25.45
C LYS A 327 8.97 -35.80 24.84
N TYR A 328 7.76 -35.29 24.61
CA TYR A 328 7.61 -33.87 24.32
C TYR A 328 7.97 -33.08 25.59
N ARG A 329 9.15 -32.47 25.59
CA ARG A 329 9.60 -31.57 26.66
C ARG A 329 8.91 -30.22 26.46
N ARG A 330 7.72 -30.04 27.05
CA ARG A 330 7.01 -28.75 27.04
C ARG A 330 7.85 -27.76 27.88
N ARG A 331 8.32 -26.69 27.23
CA ARG A 331 9.17 -25.66 27.87
C ARG A 331 8.26 -24.68 28.61
N SER A 332 7.73 -25.10 29.75
CA SER A 332 6.96 -24.24 30.66
C SER A 332 7.45 -24.51 32.08
N GLY A 333 7.88 -23.45 32.76
CA GLY A 333 8.65 -23.52 33.98
C GLY A 333 7.95 -24.25 35.13
N LYS A 334 8.80 -24.93 35.92
CA LYS A 334 8.62 -25.40 37.30
C LYS A 334 7.43 -26.33 37.56
N HIS A 335 7.77 -27.62 37.62
CA HIS A 335 6.97 -28.75 38.12
C HIS A 335 5.91 -29.28 37.15
N TRP A 336 6.21 -30.43 36.55
CA TRP A 336 5.24 -31.23 35.77
C TRP A 336 5.12 -32.59 36.44
N PRO A 337 3.89 -33.10 36.64
CA PRO A 337 3.70 -34.52 36.85
C PRO A 337 4.31 -35.22 35.64
N THR A 338 5.31 -36.08 35.87
CA THR A 338 5.65 -37.13 34.92
C THR A 338 4.42 -37.99 34.78
N HIS A 339 3.50 -37.63 33.88
CA HIS A 339 2.60 -38.61 33.31
C HIS A 339 3.50 -39.60 32.59
N THR A 340 3.82 -40.69 33.28
CA THR A 340 4.21 -41.95 32.67
C THR A 340 3.08 -42.27 31.70
N ARG A 341 3.24 -41.82 30.45
CA ARG A 341 2.35 -42.23 29.37
C ARG A 341 2.40 -43.74 29.36
N ARG A 342 1.24 -44.38 29.48
CA ARG A 342 1.13 -45.83 29.34
C ARG A 342 1.71 -46.22 27.99
N ASN A 343 2.39 -47.34 27.91
CA ASN A 343 2.73 -47.93 26.61
C ASN A 343 1.39 -48.19 25.91
N VAL A 344 1.13 -47.43 24.86
CA VAL A 344 -0.02 -47.59 23.98
C VAL A 344 0.49 -48.28 22.72
N ALA A 345 -0.16 -49.36 22.31
CA ALA A 345 0.25 -50.11 21.13
C ALA A 345 -0.05 -49.26 19.87
N PRO A 346 0.73 -49.38 18.78
CA PRO A 346 0.43 -48.69 17.53
C PRO A 346 -1.01 -48.90 17.04
N LEU A 347 -1.56 -50.11 17.25
CA LEU A 347 -2.94 -50.45 16.90
C LEU A 347 -3.98 -49.62 17.65
N ASP A 348 -3.73 -49.26 18.90
CA ASP A 348 -4.68 -48.45 19.69
C ASP A 348 -4.82 -47.04 19.10
N TYR A 349 -3.73 -46.44 18.60
CA TYR A 349 -3.77 -45.15 17.92
C TYR A 349 -4.53 -45.21 16.60
N VAL A 350 -4.34 -46.31 15.85
CA VAL A 350 -5.13 -46.58 14.64
C VAL A 350 -6.60 -46.65 15.01
N ASN A 351 -6.97 -47.50 15.97
CA ASN A 351 -8.34 -47.68 16.43
C ASN A 351 -9.00 -46.38 16.91
N GLU A 352 -8.25 -45.46 17.52
CA GLU A 352 -8.79 -44.17 17.96
C GLU A 352 -9.30 -43.32 16.78
N ILE A 353 -8.60 -43.33 15.64
CA ILE A 353 -8.95 -42.49 14.49
C ILE A 353 -9.97 -43.15 13.54
N LEU A 354 -10.11 -44.48 13.55
CA LEU A 354 -10.98 -45.21 12.60
C LEU A 354 -12.42 -44.69 12.56
N PRO A 355 -13.09 -44.36 13.69
CA PRO A 355 -14.44 -43.80 13.64
C PRO A 355 -14.54 -42.49 12.84
N SER A 356 -13.47 -41.67 12.85
CA SER A 356 -13.42 -40.43 12.06
C SER A 356 -13.20 -40.71 10.58
N VAL A 357 -12.40 -41.72 10.24
CA VAL A 357 -12.22 -42.19 8.86
C VAL A 357 -13.54 -42.73 8.29
N VAL A 358 -14.26 -43.53 9.07
CA VAL A 358 -15.60 -44.02 8.72
C VAL A 358 -16.60 -42.87 8.60
N GLY A 359 -16.52 -41.87 9.50
CA GLY A 359 -17.32 -40.65 9.43
C GLY A 359 -17.12 -39.83 8.16
N CYS A 360 -15.97 -39.98 7.48
CA CYS A 360 -15.70 -39.38 6.18
C CYS A 360 -16.24 -40.19 4.98
N GLY A 361 -16.98 -41.29 5.23
CA GLY A 361 -17.61 -42.11 4.20
C GLY A 361 -16.75 -43.25 3.67
N PHE A 362 -15.70 -43.64 4.39
CA PHE A 362 -14.86 -44.78 4.04
C PHE A 362 -15.27 -46.05 4.80
N GLU A 363 -15.16 -47.19 4.13
CA GLU A 363 -15.32 -48.52 4.70
C GLU A 363 -13.95 -49.12 5.04
N LEU A 364 -13.86 -49.81 6.17
CA LEU A 364 -12.62 -50.48 6.60
C LEU A 364 -12.48 -51.83 5.90
N VAL A 365 -11.30 -52.12 5.37
CA VAL A 365 -11.01 -53.37 4.64
C VAL A 365 -9.71 -53.99 5.13
N GLU A 366 -9.53 -55.29 4.90
CA GLU A 366 -8.32 -56.01 5.33
C GLU A 366 -7.10 -55.65 4.48
N ALA A 367 -7.31 -55.40 3.19
CA ALA A 367 -6.27 -55.02 2.22
C ALA A 367 -6.88 -54.27 1.03
N VAL A 368 -6.04 -53.55 0.30
CA VAL A 368 -6.41 -52.81 -0.92
C VAL A 368 -5.41 -53.14 -2.02
N GLU A 369 -5.91 -53.28 -3.25
CA GLU A 369 -5.09 -53.57 -4.41
C GLU A 369 -4.64 -52.26 -5.08
N GLY A 370 -3.42 -51.80 -4.75
CA GLY A 370 -2.81 -50.63 -5.37
C GLY A 370 -1.89 -49.84 -4.45
N ASP A 371 -1.40 -48.72 -4.98
CA ASP A 371 -0.39 -47.90 -4.31
C ASP A 371 -1.02 -46.77 -3.49
N THR A 372 -0.77 -46.74 -2.18
CA THR A 372 -1.23 -45.71 -1.24
C THR A 372 -0.06 -44.78 -0.86
N ASN A 373 0.56 -44.15 -1.85
CA ASN A 373 1.76 -43.35 -1.64
C ASN A 373 1.49 -41.86 -1.32
N LEU A 374 0.26 -41.37 -1.45
CA LEU A 374 -0.08 -39.96 -1.23
C LEU A 374 -0.48 -39.71 0.22
N ARG A 375 0.36 -39.01 0.98
CA ARG A 375 0.09 -38.68 2.40
C ARG A 375 -0.84 -37.49 2.54
N ILE A 376 -1.92 -37.66 3.30
CA ILE A 376 -2.77 -36.54 3.71
C ILE A 376 -1.99 -35.62 4.65
N ALA A 377 -1.59 -34.46 4.15
CA ALA A 377 -0.66 -33.56 4.81
C ALA A 377 -1.32 -32.76 5.95
N ASN A 378 -1.66 -33.43 7.06
CA ASN A 378 -2.13 -32.78 8.27
C ASN A 378 -1.20 -33.05 9.48
N PRO A 379 -0.41 -32.05 9.93
CA PRO A 379 0.50 -32.22 11.06
C PRO A 379 -0.20 -32.38 12.42
N LEU A 380 -1.47 -31.99 12.56
CA LEU A 380 -2.25 -32.21 13.78
C LEU A 380 -2.68 -33.67 13.92
N ILE A 381 -3.01 -34.36 12.82
CA ILE A 381 -3.30 -35.80 12.84
C ILE A 381 -2.13 -36.57 13.43
N GLU A 382 -0.91 -36.33 12.94
CA GLU A 382 0.29 -36.99 13.44
C GLU A 382 0.69 -36.57 14.87
N LYS A 383 0.34 -35.35 15.27
CA LYS A 383 0.65 -34.81 16.58
C LYS A 383 -0.23 -35.39 17.68
N GLU A 384 -1.53 -35.41 17.41
CA GLU A 384 -2.58 -35.70 18.39
C GLU A 384 -2.93 -37.18 18.36
N TRP A 385 -3.19 -37.71 17.16
CA TRP A 385 -3.62 -39.08 16.95
C TRP A 385 -2.46 -40.06 16.73
N ARG A 386 -1.26 -39.55 16.44
CA ARG A 386 -0.03 -40.38 16.28
C ARG A 386 -0.10 -41.37 15.12
N VAL A 387 -0.94 -41.10 14.14
CA VAL A 387 -1.12 -41.90 12.93
C VAL A 387 -0.76 -41.09 11.69
N MET A 388 -0.44 -41.79 10.60
CA MET A 388 -0.28 -41.23 9.27
C MET A 388 -1.39 -41.80 8.39
N ILE A 389 -2.07 -40.94 7.63
CA ILE A 389 -3.07 -41.36 6.64
C ILE A 389 -2.47 -41.18 5.25
N ARG A 390 -2.53 -42.23 4.44
CA ARG A 390 -2.16 -42.19 3.02
C ARG A 390 -3.32 -42.67 2.16
N VAL A 391 -3.38 -42.18 0.93
CA VAL A 391 -4.39 -42.47 -0.07
C VAL A 391 -3.73 -42.71 -1.43
N ASN A 392 -4.46 -43.28 -2.37
CA ASN A 392 -4.03 -43.50 -3.76
C ASN A 392 -4.14 -42.24 -4.63
N GLY A 393 -5.08 -41.34 -4.33
CA GLY A 393 -5.37 -40.13 -5.11
C GLY A 393 -6.01 -39.03 -4.25
N TYR A 394 -5.81 -37.77 -4.62
CA TYR A 394 -6.56 -36.64 -4.03
C TYR A 394 -7.76 -36.18 -4.89
N ASN A 395 -7.64 -36.38 -6.20
CA ASN A 395 -8.45 -35.75 -7.25
C ASN A 395 -8.93 -36.85 -8.21
N LEU A 396 -9.66 -37.85 -7.71
CA LEU A 396 -10.06 -39.02 -8.50
C LEU A 396 -11.33 -38.74 -9.31
N THR A 397 -12.26 -37.94 -8.76
CA THR A 397 -13.50 -37.59 -9.47
C THR A 397 -13.28 -36.44 -10.47
N SER A 398 -12.43 -35.49 -10.13
CA SER A 398 -12.14 -34.30 -10.93
C SER A 398 -10.65 -33.98 -10.87
N SER A 399 -10.02 -33.73 -12.02
CA SER A 399 -8.58 -33.40 -12.06
C SER A 399 -8.23 -32.08 -11.37
N THR A 400 -9.20 -31.17 -11.24
CA THR A 400 -8.99 -29.82 -10.70
C THR A 400 -9.41 -29.65 -9.24
N GLU A 401 -10.16 -30.61 -8.68
CA GLU A 401 -10.75 -30.48 -7.35
C GLU A 401 -10.42 -31.69 -6.49
N THR A 402 -10.08 -31.43 -5.22
CA THR A 402 -9.85 -32.49 -4.24
C THR A 402 -11.17 -33.07 -3.80
N ASP A 403 -11.27 -34.39 -3.83
CA ASP A 403 -12.49 -35.11 -3.47
C ASP A 403 -12.90 -34.76 -2.03
N GLN A 404 -14.21 -34.56 -1.81
CA GLN A 404 -14.73 -34.12 -0.52
C GLN A 404 -14.40 -35.09 0.62
N SER A 405 -14.32 -36.39 0.32
CA SER A 405 -13.91 -37.44 1.26
C SER A 405 -12.44 -37.27 1.70
N ILE A 406 -11.54 -36.92 0.78
CA ILE A 406 -10.13 -36.61 1.07
C ILE A 406 -10.01 -35.33 1.92
N GLN A 407 -10.77 -34.30 1.58
CA GLN A 407 -10.81 -33.07 2.37
C GLN A 407 -11.32 -33.33 3.80
N CYS A 408 -12.32 -34.21 3.95
CA CYS A 408 -12.80 -34.65 5.26
C CYS A 408 -11.69 -35.34 6.06
N LEU A 409 -10.94 -36.27 5.46
CA LEU A 409 -9.80 -36.93 6.12
C LEU A 409 -8.74 -35.92 6.57
N HIS A 410 -8.45 -34.91 5.75
CA HIS A 410 -7.58 -33.81 6.14
C HIS A 410 -8.15 -33.06 7.34
N ASP A 411 -9.46 -32.87 7.44
CA ASP A 411 -10.08 -32.04 8.48
C ASP A 411 -10.42 -32.79 9.78
N ILE A 412 -10.18 -34.10 9.89
CA ILE A 412 -10.43 -34.91 11.10
C ILE A 412 -9.90 -34.24 12.38
N SER A 413 -8.68 -33.69 12.33
CA SER A 413 -8.06 -33.02 13.48
C SER A 413 -8.73 -31.72 13.94
N LYS A 414 -9.62 -31.12 13.14
CA LYS A 414 -10.32 -29.88 13.49
C LYS A 414 -11.60 -30.12 14.30
N SER A 415 -12.05 -31.37 14.39
CA SER A 415 -13.34 -31.74 14.99
C SER A 415 -13.28 -32.04 16.49
N LYS A 416 -12.07 -32.08 17.07
CA LYS A 416 -11.82 -32.10 18.52
C LYS A 416 -11.47 -30.69 19.00
#